data_AF-A0A1Z8Z0Z1-F1
#
_entry.id   AF-A0A1Z8Z0Z1-F1
#
_cell.length_a   1.000
_cell.length_b   1.000
_cell.length_c   1.000
_cell.angle_alpha   90.00
_cell.angle_beta   90.00
_cell.angle_gamma   90.00
#
_symmetry.space_group_name_H-M   'P 1'
#
loop_
_entity.id
_entity.type
_entity.pdbx_description
1 polymer ?
#
loop_
_entity_poly.entity_id
_entity_poly.type
_entity_poly.pdbx_seq_one_letter_code
_entity_poly.pdbx_strand_id
1 'polypeptide(L)'
;MFKVFNAIKIHLLKTSVFILCSIFLFSSCEEQIDDLWDNNDDTQTFSPVVGDWYADSIKSFYSCVKTADSTADVMIDSYIDNYNLWLLSDGSLQLYFDQSINLQNECEDFYGTWSNTNGCSDSYYEYYDYSPIEFCNAYYEHNQYNIEATSCSQSAAINGTWTANEAASTVTVIMDSVCVNSFGNPSYLSSPDACGTLEYGEYFPILERTFNYSVNSQTGNIDFEGSWFDDDSSCVIFHMSLQ
;
A
#
# COMPACT_ATOMS: atom_id res chain seq x y z
N MET A 1 65.81 -20.63 31.94
CA MET A 1 64.82 -21.65 31.51
C MET A 1 63.48 -21.59 32.27
N PHE A 2 63.39 -21.02 33.48
CA PHE A 2 62.14 -20.95 34.27
C PHE A 2 61.11 -19.86 33.89
N LYS A 3 61.51 -18.77 33.21
CA LYS A 3 60.56 -17.68 32.84
C LYS A 3 59.68 -17.99 31.62
N VAL A 4 60.15 -18.84 30.70
CA VAL A 4 59.43 -19.17 29.46
C VAL A 4 58.25 -20.14 29.72
N PHE A 5 58.40 -21.05 30.68
CA PHE A 5 57.34 -22.01 31.04
C PHE A 5 56.10 -21.35 31.69
N ASN A 6 56.28 -20.25 32.44
CA ASN A 6 55.14 -19.54 33.04
C ASN A 6 54.35 -18.71 32.02
N ALA A 7 55.01 -18.13 31.02
CA ALA A 7 54.32 -17.37 29.97
C ALA A 7 53.44 -18.27 29.07
N ILE A 8 53.92 -19.48 28.77
CA ILE A 8 53.18 -20.48 27.96
C ILE A 8 51.96 -21.01 28.74
N LYS A 9 52.09 -21.25 30.06
CA LYS A 9 50.96 -21.68 30.91
C LYS A 9 49.85 -20.64 31.00
N ILE A 10 50.19 -19.35 31.09
CA ILE A 10 49.19 -18.27 31.17
C ILE A 10 48.48 -18.07 29.83
N HIS A 11 49.19 -18.21 28.70
CA HIS A 11 48.58 -18.12 27.38
C HIS A 11 47.63 -19.30 27.08
N LEU A 12 48.01 -20.53 27.45
CA LEU A 12 47.15 -21.72 27.34
C LEU A 12 45.92 -21.64 28.25
N LEU A 13 46.06 -21.10 29.47
CA LEU A 13 44.93 -20.90 30.37
C LEU A 13 43.95 -19.84 29.82
N LYS A 14 44.47 -18.75 29.24
CA LYS A 14 43.63 -17.70 28.63
C LYS A 14 42.91 -18.18 27.37
N THR A 15 43.54 -18.99 26.52
CA THR A 15 42.87 -19.57 25.34
C THR A 15 41.85 -20.63 25.73
N SER A 16 42.13 -21.44 26.75
CA SER A 16 41.18 -22.46 27.22
C SER A 16 39.95 -21.86 27.90
N VAL A 17 40.07 -20.75 28.62
CA VAL A 17 38.93 -20.03 29.22
C VAL A 17 38.11 -19.30 28.15
N PHE A 18 38.75 -18.76 27.12
CA PHE A 18 38.03 -18.10 26.01
C PHE A 18 37.21 -19.12 25.19
N ILE A 19 37.77 -20.29 24.90
CA ILE A 19 37.06 -21.37 24.18
C ILE A 19 35.92 -21.95 25.04
N LEU A 20 36.09 -22.08 26.36
CA LEU A 20 35.00 -22.54 27.23
C LEU A 20 33.87 -21.52 27.32
N CYS A 21 34.16 -20.22 27.39
CA CYS A 21 33.14 -19.16 27.37
C CYS A 21 32.42 -19.04 26.02
N SER A 22 33.10 -19.33 24.90
CA SER A 22 32.44 -19.36 23.59
C SER A 22 31.47 -20.54 23.44
N ILE A 23 31.76 -21.70 24.05
CA ILE A 23 30.87 -22.87 23.97
C ILE A 23 29.60 -22.67 24.82
N PHE A 24 29.65 -21.89 25.91
CA PHE A 24 28.47 -21.56 26.73
C PHE A 24 27.66 -20.36 26.21
N LEU A 25 28.08 -19.68 25.14
CA LEU A 25 27.34 -18.57 24.53
C LEU A 25 26.51 -18.98 23.30
N PHE A 26 26.69 -20.20 22.79
CA PHE A 26 25.89 -20.74 21.68
C PHE A 26 24.86 -21.79 22.12
N SER A 27 24.96 -22.32 23.34
CA SER A 27 24.02 -23.33 23.85
C SER A 27 22.70 -22.75 24.38
N SER A 28 22.50 -21.43 24.38
CA SER A 28 21.24 -20.82 24.88
C SER A 28 20.32 -20.28 23.78
N CYS A 29 20.68 -20.44 22.50
CA CYS A 29 19.78 -20.12 21.38
C CYS A 29 19.29 -21.37 20.65
N GLU A 30 20.02 -22.49 20.70
CA GLU A 30 19.59 -23.72 20.03
C GLU A 30 18.47 -24.43 20.81
N GLU A 31 18.51 -24.44 22.15
CA GLU A 31 17.38 -24.94 22.97
C GLU A 31 16.11 -24.10 22.85
N GLN A 32 16.20 -22.82 22.44
CA GLN A 32 15.01 -22.00 22.17
C GLN A 32 14.44 -22.22 20.76
N ILE A 33 15.25 -22.72 19.83
CA ILE A 33 14.75 -23.10 18.50
C ILE A 33 14.09 -24.46 18.58
N ASP A 34 14.68 -25.43 19.30
CA ASP A 34 14.06 -26.75 19.45
C ASP A 34 12.74 -26.70 20.26
N ASP A 35 12.62 -25.83 21.28
CA ASP A 35 11.34 -25.59 21.98
C ASP A 35 10.28 -24.91 21.09
N LEU A 36 10.67 -24.22 20.00
CA LEU A 36 9.74 -23.64 19.03
C LEU A 36 9.20 -24.66 18.00
N TRP A 37 9.85 -25.82 17.87
CA TRP A 37 9.43 -26.90 16.97
C TRP A 37 8.94 -28.15 17.71
N ASP A 38 9.02 -28.17 19.04
CA ASP A 38 8.45 -29.25 19.83
C ASP A 38 6.91 -29.16 19.75
N ASN A 39 6.33 -30.11 19.01
CA ASN A 39 4.92 -30.14 18.59
C ASN A 39 3.95 -30.43 19.74
N ASN A 40 4.20 -29.91 20.94
CA ASN A 40 3.46 -30.27 22.14
C ASN A 40 3.10 -29.10 23.04
N ASP A 41 3.34 -27.86 22.63
CA ASP A 41 2.77 -26.70 23.32
C ASP A 41 1.51 -26.21 22.61
N ASP A 42 0.55 -25.83 23.45
CA ASP A 42 -0.82 -25.49 23.15
C ASP A 42 -1.01 -24.69 21.87
N THR A 43 -2.20 -24.85 21.27
CA THR A 43 -2.78 -24.08 20.16
C THR A 43 -2.69 -22.55 20.36
N GLN A 44 -1.49 -21.98 20.33
CA GLN A 44 -1.26 -20.59 20.03
C GLN A 44 -1.41 -20.50 18.52
N THR A 45 -2.67 -20.50 18.08
CA THR A 45 -3.02 -19.94 16.79
C THR A 45 -2.57 -18.48 16.83
N PHE A 46 -1.34 -18.24 16.40
CA PHE A 46 -0.89 -16.90 16.12
C PHE A 46 -1.85 -16.33 15.09
N SER A 47 -2.38 -15.16 15.40
CA SER A 47 -3.25 -14.42 14.51
C SER A 47 -2.56 -14.28 13.16
N PRO A 48 -3.17 -14.72 12.05
CA PRO A 48 -2.53 -14.62 10.75
C PRO A 48 -2.33 -13.16 10.34
N VAL A 49 -3.07 -12.22 10.91
CA VAL A 49 -3.03 -10.78 10.60
C VAL A 49 -2.12 -9.98 11.53
N VAL A 50 -1.53 -10.58 12.57
CA VAL A 50 -0.55 -9.87 13.42
C VAL A 50 0.78 -9.72 12.68
N GLY A 51 1.14 -8.48 12.36
CA GLY A 51 2.37 -8.14 11.67
C GLY A 51 2.33 -6.74 11.06
N ASP A 52 3.47 -6.31 10.53
CA ASP A 52 3.52 -5.15 9.64
C ASP A 52 3.26 -5.65 8.21
N TRP A 53 2.14 -5.24 7.64
CA TRP A 53 1.72 -5.68 6.30
C TRP A 53 1.89 -4.55 5.30
N TYR A 54 2.35 -4.91 4.11
CA TYR A 54 2.37 -4.01 2.97
C TYR A 54 1.66 -4.62 1.77
N ALA A 55 0.97 -3.78 0.98
CA ALA A 55 0.32 -4.24 -0.24
C ALA A 55 1.34 -4.39 -1.38
N ASP A 56 1.53 -5.60 -1.89
CA ASP A 56 2.36 -5.90 -3.06
C ASP A 56 1.71 -5.46 -4.37
N SER A 57 0.39 -5.67 -4.49
CA SER A 57 -0.38 -5.34 -5.69
C SER A 57 -1.85 -5.12 -5.36
N ILE A 58 -2.52 -4.39 -6.22
CA ILE A 58 -3.94 -4.07 -6.16
C ILE A 58 -4.62 -4.53 -7.45
N LYS A 59 -5.81 -5.10 -7.33
CA LYS A 59 -6.71 -5.38 -8.45
C LYS A 59 -8.05 -4.74 -8.18
N SER A 60 -8.69 -4.19 -9.19
CA SER A 60 -10.04 -3.64 -9.09
C SER A 60 -11.04 -4.39 -9.97
N PHE A 61 -12.30 -4.33 -9.57
CA PHE A 61 -13.40 -5.03 -10.23
C PHE A 61 -14.62 -4.14 -10.32
N TYR A 62 -15.14 -3.94 -11.53
CA TYR A 62 -16.40 -3.24 -11.73
C TYR A 62 -17.56 -4.02 -11.09
N SER A 63 -18.36 -3.30 -10.29
CA SER A 63 -19.51 -3.82 -9.54
C SER A 63 -19.18 -5.07 -8.70
N CYS A 64 -17.92 -5.18 -8.25
CA CYS A 64 -17.41 -6.31 -7.46
C CYS A 64 -17.57 -7.69 -8.14
N VAL A 65 -17.72 -7.72 -9.48
CA VAL A 65 -17.77 -8.95 -10.26
C VAL A 65 -16.35 -9.42 -10.52
N LYS A 66 -16.00 -10.66 -10.17
CA LYS A 66 -14.63 -11.19 -10.33
C LYS A 66 -14.48 -12.03 -11.60
N THR A 67 -14.72 -11.43 -12.76
CA THR A 67 -14.44 -12.03 -14.06
C THR A 67 -13.36 -11.25 -14.78
N ALA A 68 -12.74 -11.86 -15.79
CA ALA A 68 -11.75 -11.17 -16.62
C ALA A 68 -12.35 -9.90 -17.27
N ASP A 69 -13.60 -9.96 -17.72
CA ASP A 69 -14.28 -8.85 -18.40
C ASP A 69 -14.65 -7.68 -17.47
N SER A 70 -14.68 -7.92 -16.15
CA SER A 70 -14.95 -6.89 -15.14
C SER A 70 -13.70 -6.50 -14.35
N THR A 71 -12.54 -7.07 -14.68
CA THR A 71 -11.26 -6.68 -14.09
C THR A 71 -10.85 -5.35 -14.68
N ALA A 72 -10.68 -4.37 -13.82
CA ALA A 72 -10.15 -3.05 -14.14
C ALA A 72 -8.68 -2.98 -13.74
N ASP A 73 -7.92 -2.11 -14.40
CA ASP A 73 -6.54 -1.82 -14.01
C ASP A 73 -6.54 -0.49 -13.28
N VAL A 74 -6.81 -0.53 -11.96
CA VAL A 74 -6.86 0.69 -11.12
C VAL A 74 -5.59 1.53 -11.19
N MET A 75 -4.44 0.91 -11.49
CA MET A 75 -3.20 1.68 -11.63
C MET A 75 -3.27 2.56 -12.87
N ILE A 76 -3.78 2.03 -13.98
CA ILE A 76 -3.97 2.79 -15.23
C ILE A 76 -5.17 3.72 -15.13
N ASP A 77 -6.33 3.21 -14.71
CA ASP A 77 -7.61 3.93 -14.68
C ASP A 77 -7.60 5.14 -13.72
N SER A 78 -6.79 5.06 -12.66
CA SER A 78 -6.63 6.14 -11.68
C SER A 78 -5.28 6.85 -11.81
N TYR A 79 -4.52 6.59 -12.87
CA TYR A 79 -3.18 7.14 -13.13
C TYR A 79 -2.22 7.02 -11.95
N ILE A 80 -2.27 5.92 -11.20
CA ILE A 80 -1.39 5.65 -10.06
C ILE A 80 -0.07 5.10 -10.59
N ASP A 81 1.00 5.86 -10.41
CA ASP A 81 2.37 5.42 -10.73
C ASP A 81 2.91 4.49 -9.63
N ASN A 82 2.59 4.83 -8.38
CA ASN A 82 3.08 4.15 -7.20
C ASN A 82 2.08 4.29 -6.06
N TYR A 83 1.97 3.27 -5.24
CA TYR A 83 1.20 3.35 -4.00
C TYR A 83 1.86 2.54 -2.91
N ASN A 84 1.54 2.87 -1.67
CA ASN A 84 2.01 2.18 -0.49
C ASN A 84 0.87 2.11 0.51
N LEU A 85 0.42 0.90 0.83
CA LEU A 85 -0.47 0.65 1.96
C LEU A 85 0.29 -0.12 3.04
N TRP A 86 0.29 0.42 4.25
CA TRP A 86 0.95 -0.16 5.42
C TRP A 86 -0.06 -0.33 6.54
N LEU A 87 -0.20 -1.56 7.04
CA LEU A 87 -0.90 -1.84 8.29
C LEU A 87 0.14 -2.24 9.32
N LEU A 88 0.40 -1.36 10.28
CA LEU A 88 1.46 -1.55 11.26
C LEU A 88 0.92 -2.28 12.50
N SER A 89 1.75 -3.09 13.13
CA SER A 89 1.47 -3.88 14.32
C SER A 89 1.08 -3.05 15.55
N ASP A 90 1.38 -1.74 15.55
CA ASP A 90 0.89 -0.79 16.55
C ASP A 90 -0.57 -0.33 16.33
N GLY A 91 -1.22 -0.85 15.28
CA GLY A 91 -2.59 -0.53 14.89
C GLY A 91 -2.71 0.71 14.00
N SER A 92 -1.60 1.34 13.60
CA SER A 92 -1.62 2.47 12.69
C SER A 92 -1.67 2.04 11.22
N LEU A 93 -2.31 2.88 10.41
CA LEU A 93 -2.42 2.72 8.97
C LEU A 93 -1.73 3.90 8.28
N GLN A 94 -1.00 3.61 7.21
CA GLN A 94 -0.48 4.62 6.30
C GLN A 94 -0.78 4.19 4.87
N LEU A 95 -1.47 5.06 4.14
CA LEU A 95 -1.81 4.86 2.75
C LEU A 95 -1.30 6.05 1.95
N TYR A 96 -0.60 5.77 0.86
CA TYR A 96 0.03 6.77 0.02
C TYR A 96 -0.17 6.42 -1.45
N PHE A 97 -0.44 7.43 -2.26
CA PHE A 97 -0.55 7.34 -3.71
C PHE A 97 0.29 8.42 -4.35
N ASP A 98 1.06 8.05 -5.37
CA ASP A 98 1.57 8.95 -6.39
C ASP A 98 0.79 8.70 -7.66
N GLN A 99 0.25 9.79 -8.22
CA GLN A 99 -0.44 9.76 -9.49
C GLN A 99 0.24 10.70 -10.47
N SER A 100 0.44 10.23 -11.69
CA SER A 100 0.89 11.07 -12.79
C SER A 100 0.33 10.61 -14.12
N ILE A 101 0.03 11.60 -14.96
CA ILE A 101 -0.45 11.38 -16.30
C ILE A 101 0.27 12.33 -17.25
N ASN A 102 0.74 11.80 -18.38
CA ASN A 102 1.20 12.62 -19.50
C ASN A 102 0.01 12.95 -20.41
N LEU A 103 -0.33 14.23 -20.51
CA LEU A 103 -1.53 14.68 -21.22
C LEU A 103 -1.44 14.51 -22.73
N GLN A 104 -0.24 14.57 -23.29
CA GLN A 104 -0.05 14.31 -24.71
C GLN A 104 -0.34 12.85 -25.03
N ASN A 105 0.23 11.92 -24.26
CA ASN A 105 -0.01 10.49 -24.46
C ASN A 105 -1.48 10.15 -24.27
N GLU A 106 -2.10 10.66 -23.19
CA GLU A 106 -3.53 10.48 -22.92
C GLU A 106 -4.37 10.95 -24.12
N CYS A 107 -4.08 12.14 -24.65
CA CYS A 107 -4.77 12.66 -25.83
C CYS A 107 -4.64 11.73 -27.05
N GLU A 108 -3.42 11.26 -27.32
CA GLU A 108 -3.12 10.43 -28.49
C GLU A 108 -3.72 9.01 -28.37
N ASP A 109 -3.80 8.46 -27.16
CA ASP A 109 -4.40 7.14 -26.89
C ASP A 109 -5.91 7.13 -27.19
N PHE A 110 -6.58 8.27 -27.08
CA PHE A 110 -7.98 8.48 -27.46
C PHE A 110 -8.16 9.08 -28.86
N TYR A 111 -7.15 8.95 -29.74
CA TYR A 111 -7.15 9.43 -31.13
C TYR A 111 -7.22 10.95 -31.30
N GLY A 112 -7.04 11.70 -30.21
CA GLY A 112 -6.94 13.14 -30.22
C GLY A 112 -5.64 13.63 -30.85
N THR A 113 -5.62 14.92 -31.15
CA THR A 113 -4.44 15.66 -31.63
C THR A 113 -3.97 16.62 -30.54
N TRP A 114 -2.75 16.40 -30.04
CA TRP A 114 -2.16 17.25 -29.02
C TRP A 114 -1.57 18.56 -29.58
N SER A 115 -1.78 19.66 -28.85
CA SER A 115 -1.16 20.96 -29.09
C SER A 115 -0.69 21.58 -27.78
N ASN A 116 0.58 21.97 -27.70
CA ASN A 116 1.14 22.62 -26.51
C ASN A 116 0.46 23.94 -26.12
N THR A 117 -0.27 24.56 -27.05
CA THR A 117 -0.99 25.83 -26.80
C THR A 117 -2.44 25.59 -26.37
N ASN A 118 -3.11 24.60 -26.96
CA ASN A 118 -4.55 24.43 -26.84
C ASN A 118 -4.95 23.19 -26.02
N GLY A 119 -4.01 22.28 -25.76
CA GLY A 119 -4.26 20.97 -25.15
C GLY A 119 -4.66 19.92 -26.18
N CYS A 120 -5.55 19.01 -25.79
CA CYS A 120 -6.07 17.96 -26.66
C CYS A 120 -7.24 18.48 -27.48
N SER A 121 -7.33 18.01 -28.72
CA SER A 121 -8.52 18.19 -29.56
C SER A 121 -8.84 16.91 -30.31
N ASP A 122 -10.08 16.44 -30.26
CA ASP A 122 -10.57 15.29 -31.01
C ASP A 122 -11.72 15.68 -31.96
N SER A 123 -11.67 15.14 -33.18
CA SER A 123 -12.64 15.48 -34.22
C SER A 123 -13.93 14.64 -34.19
N TYR A 124 -13.94 13.58 -33.38
CA TYR A 124 -15.00 12.58 -33.30
C TYR A 124 -15.84 12.71 -32.02
N TYR A 125 -15.21 13.10 -30.91
CA TYR A 125 -15.79 13.17 -29.57
C TYR A 125 -15.34 14.45 -28.87
N GLU A 126 -16.18 15.50 -28.90
CA GLU A 126 -15.91 16.80 -28.26
C GLU A 126 -15.58 16.72 -26.76
N TYR A 127 -15.89 15.61 -26.08
CA TYR A 127 -15.54 15.42 -24.67
C TYR A 127 -14.02 15.28 -24.43
N TYR A 128 -13.25 14.89 -25.45
CA TYR A 128 -11.78 14.83 -25.36
C TYR A 128 -11.11 16.16 -25.73
N ASP A 129 -11.89 17.22 -26.00
CA ASP A 129 -11.34 18.56 -26.13
C ASP A 129 -11.09 19.15 -24.73
N TYR A 130 -9.82 19.25 -24.34
CA TYR A 130 -9.45 19.80 -23.04
C TYR A 130 -8.17 20.62 -23.12
N SER A 131 -8.13 21.72 -22.37
CA SER A 131 -6.86 22.41 -22.11
C SER A 131 -6.04 21.70 -21.02
N PRO A 132 -4.71 21.86 -20.96
CA PRO A 132 -3.91 21.19 -19.93
C PRO A 132 -4.34 21.56 -18.49
N ILE A 133 -4.69 22.83 -18.28
CA ILE A 133 -5.13 23.33 -16.97
C ILE A 133 -6.50 22.75 -16.59
N GLU A 134 -7.39 22.60 -17.55
CA GLU A 134 -8.73 22.04 -17.36
C GLU A 134 -8.67 20.55 -17.04
N PHE A 135 -7.86 19.78 -17.76
CA PHE A 135 -7.65 18.37 -17.46
C PHE A 135 -7.07 18.18 -16.06
N CYS A 136 -5.96 18.88 -15.74
CA CYS A 136 -5.34 18.73 -14.44
C CYS A 136 -6.28 19.16 -13.31
N ASN A 137 -6.94 20.32 -13.39
CA ASN A 137 -7.64 20.87 -12.22
C ASN A 137 -9.13 20.55 -12.16
N ALA A 138 -9.82 20.44 -13.30
CA ALA A 138 -11.27 20.34 -13.35
C ALA A 138 -11.77 18.91 -13.53
N TYR A 139 -11.12 18.12 -14.39
CA TYR A 139 -11.56 16.75 -14.66
C TYR A 139 -10.95 15.74 -13.71
N TYR A 140 -9.61 15.65 -13.66
CA TYR A 140 -8.93 14.59 -12.89
C TYR A 140 -8.30 15.10 -11.59
N GLU A 141 -8.44 16.40 -11.34
CA GLU A 141 -8.16 17.05 -10.05
C GLU A 141 -6.72 16.83 -9.56
N HIS A 142 -5.76 16.73 -10.47
CA HIS A 142 -4.34 16.80 -10.22
C HIS A 142 -3.86 18.23 -9.90
N ASN A 143 -3.15 18.39 -8.79
CA ASN A 143 -2.70 19.69 -8.29
C ASN A 143 -1.53 20.32 -9.09
N GLN A 144 -0.74 19.53 -9.82
CA GLN A 144 0.52 20.00 -10.39
C GLN A 144 0.59 19.75 -11.89
N TYR A 145 0.46 20.80 -12.70
CA TYR A 145 0.81 20.74 -14.12
C TYR A 145 2.28 21.11 -14.34
N ASN A 146 3.06 20.21 -14.91
CA ASN A 146 4.42 20.46 -15.37
C ASN A 146 4.42 20.70 -16.88
N ILE A 147 4.65 21.95 -17.29
CA ILE A 147 4.69 22.35 -18.70
C ILE A 147 5.84 21.72 -19.49
N GLU A 148 6.97 21.40 -18.84
CA GLU A 148 8.13 20.80 -19.52
C GLU A 148 7.90 19.31 -19.81
N ALA A 149 7.29 18.60 -18.86
CA ALA A 149 6.95 17.20 -18.98
C ALA A 149 5.58 16.96 -19.64
N THR A 150 4.77 18.01 -19.82
CA THR A 150 3.38 17.93 -20.28
C THR A 150 2.56 16.95 -19.43
N SER A 151 2.80 16.95 -18.12
CA SER A 151 2.18 16.01 -17.20
C SER A 151 1.44 16.72 -16.08
N CYS A 152 0.36 16.10 -15.61
CA CYS A 152 -0.21 16.42 -14.32
C CYS A 152 0.27 15.38 -13.31
N SER A 153 0.50 15.79 -12.07
CA SER A 153 0.80 14.86 -10.99
C SER A 153 0.19 15.31 -9.67
N GLN A 154 -0.03 14.34 -8.79
CA GLN A 154 -0.36 14.58 -7.40
C GLN A 154 0.12 13.44 -6.53
N SER A 155 0.23 13.73 -5.24
CA SER A 155 0.39 12.71 -4.23
C SER A 155 -0.66 12.90 -3.15
N ALA A 156 -1.24 11.80 -2.69
CA ALA A 156 -2.20 11.80 -1.59
C ALA A 156 -1.67 10.88 -0.48
N ALA A 157 -1.72 11.36 0.76
CA ALA A 157 -1.31 10.61 1.93
C ALA A 157 -2.45 10.59 2.93
N ILE A 158 -2.88 9.40 3.33
CA ILE A 158 -3.97 9.15 4.26
C ILE A 158 -3.41 8.32 5.41
N ASN A 159 -3.53 8.85 6.62
CA ASN A 159 -3.21 8.09 7.83
C ASN A 159 -4.50 7.53 8.43
N GLY A 160 -4.35 6.63 9.38
CA GLY A 160 -5.49 6.10 10.11
C GLY A 160 -5.10 5.04 11.11
N THR A 161 -6.08 4.23 11.45
CA THR A 161 -5.91 3.04 12.29
C THR A 161 -6.57 1.84 11.65
N TRP A 162 -6.24 0.64 12.11
CA TRP A 162 -6.89 -0.59 11.68
C TRP A 162 -7.09 -1.57 12.83
N THR A 163 -8.07 -2.45 12.67
CA THR A 163 -8.36 -3.52 13.63
C THR A 163 -8.78 -4.77 12.87
N ALA A 164 -8.49 -5.95 13.42
CA ALA A 164 -8.93 -7.22 12.85
C ALA A 164 -9.99 -7.90 13.72
N ASN A 165 -10.91 -8.58 13.05
CA ASN A 165 -11.86 -9.50 13.64
C ASN A 165 -11.67 -10.88 13.01
N GLU A 166 -10.82 -11.69 13.64
CA GLU A 166 -10.46 -13.01 13.11
C GLU A 166 -11.64 -13.99 13.08
N ALA A 167 -12.56 -13.88 14.05
CA ALA A 167 -13.75 -14.73 14.09
C ALA A 167 -14.66 -14.49 12.88
N ALA A 168 -14.67 -13.27 12.33
CA ALA A 168 -15.40 -12.92 11.12
C ALA A 168 -14.51 -12.95 9.85
N SER A 169 -13.20 -13.15 10.00
CA SER A 169 -12.21 -13.00 8.92
C SER A 169 -12.29 -11.63 8.23
N THR A 170 -12.36 -10.54 9.03
CA THR A 170 -12.41 -9.17 8.52
C THR A 170 -11.33 -8.27 9.10
N VAL A 171 -10.90 -7.28 8.34
CA VAL A 171 -10.05 -6.14 8.77
C VAL A 171 -10.83 -4.86 8.53
N THR A 172 -10.97 -4.04 9.58
CA THR A 172 -11.58 -2.72 9.49
C THR A 172 -10.49 -1.67 9.56
N VAL A 173 -10.45 -0.80 8.56
CA VAL A 173 -9.58 0.37 8.50
C VAL A 173 -10.41 1.63 8.75
N ILE A 174 -9.86 2.53 9.55
CA ILE A 174 -10.43 3.84 9.86
C ILE A 174 -9.42 4.86 9.38
N MET A 175 -9.69 5.45 8.23
CA MET A 175 -8.89 6.49 7.63
C MET A 175 -9.28 7.85 8.23
N ASP A 176 -8.27 8.69 8.45
CA ASP A 176 -8.44 10.10 8.78
C ASP A 176 -9.14 10.83 7.63
N SER A 177 -9.27 12.16 7.73
CA SER A 177 -9.98 12.95 6.73
C SER A 177 -9.48 12.71 5.31
N VAL A 178 -10.40 12.39 4.41
CA VAL A 178 -10.13 12.13 2.99
C VAL A 178 -11.16 12.85 2.12
N CYS A 179 -10.69 13.47 1.06
CA CYS A 179 -11.55 13.92 -0.03
C CYS A 179 -11.54 12.86 -1.13
N VAL A 180 -12.71 12.45 -1.59
CA VAL A 180 -12.88 11.50 -2.69
C VAL A 180 -13.45 12.24 -3.88
N ASN A 181 -12.84 12.06 -5.05
CA ASN A 181 -13.26 12.72 -6.27
C ASN A 181 -14.42 12.00 -6.98
N SER A 182 -14.91 12.59 -8.07
CA SER A 182 -16.00 12.02 -8.90
C SER A 182 -15.71 10.62 -9.46
N PHE A 183 -14.44 10.21 -9.49
CA PHE A 183 -13.99 8.89 -9.97
C PHE A 183 -13.80 7.88 -8.85
N GLY A 184 -14.12 8.23 -7.60
CA GLY A 184 -13.93 7.34 -6.46
C GLY A 184 -12.45 7.19 -6.05
N ASN A 185 -11.61 8.18 -6.37
CA ASN A 185 -10.19 8.20 -6.02
C ASN A 185 -9.90 9.23 -4.92
N PRO A 186 -8.89 8.98 -4.07
CA PRO A 186 -8.49 9.94 -3.04
C PRO A 186 -7.83 11.14 -3.69
N SER A 187 -8.29 12.33 -3.32
CA SER A 187 -7.76 13.61 -3.77
C SER A 187 -6.67 14.10 -2.82
N TYR A 188 -5.76 14.92 -3.34
CA TYR A 188 -4.79 15.67 -2.54
C TYR A 188 -5.44 16.74 -1.65
N LEU A 189 -6.71 17.08 -1.92
CA LEU A 189 -7.46 18.06 -1.14
C LEU A 189 -7.78 17.51 0.26
N SER A 190 -7.35 18.26 1.27
CA SER A 190 -7.50 17.83 2.68
C SER A 190 -8.48 18.69 3.48
N SER A 191 -9.27 19.55 2.82
CA SER A 191 -10.25 20.41 3.50
C SER A 191 -11.66 20.25 2.93
N PRO A 192 -12.71 20.36 3.76
CA PRO A 192 -14.09 20.25 3.30
C PRO A 192 -14.43 21.30 2.25
N ASP A 193 -14.00 22.55 2.46
CA ASP A 193 -14.30 23.66 1.55
C ASP A 193 -13.69 23.44 0.17
N ALA A 194 -12.43 22.98 0.12
CA ALA A 194 -11.77 22.71 -1.16
C ALA A 194 -12.37 21.48 -1.84
N CYS A 195 -12.62 20.41 -1.09
CA CYS A 195 -13.25 19.21 -1.63
C CYS A 195 -14.65 19.51 -2.21
N GLY A 196 -15.43 20.39 -1.56
CA GLY A 196 -16.73 20.83 -2.04
C GLY A 196 -16.70 21.72 -3.30
N THR A 197 -15.51 22.11 -3.79
CA THR A 197 -15.38 22.79 -5.09
C THR A 197 -15.24 21.82 -6.26
N LEU A 198 -14.95 20.55 -5.97
CA LEU A 198 -14.85 19.51 -6.98
C LEU A 198 -16.23 19.12 -7.50
N GLU A 199 -16.30 18.77 -8.78
CA GLU A 199 -17.53 18.23 -9.35
C GLU A 199 -17.77 16.84 -8.75
N TYR A 200 -18.86 16.67 -8.01
CA TYR A 200 -19.18 15.45 -7.27
C TYR A 200 -18.12 14.98 -6.26
N GLY A 201 -17.27 15.89 -5.75
CA GLY A 201 -16.35 15.57 -4.67
C GLY A 201 -17.07 15.37 -3.33
N GLU A 202 -16.65 14.38 -2.57
CA GLU A 202 -17.19 14.07 -1.25
C GLU A 202 -16.09 14.10 -0.19
N TYR A 203 -16.30 14.91 0.84
CA TYR A 203 -15.38 15.02 1.97
C TYR A 203 -15.84 14.13 3.12
N PHE A 204 -14.97 13.21 3.52
CA PHE A 204 -15.17 12.37 4.69
C PHE A 204 -14.26 12.86 5.81
N PRO A 205 -14.81 13.32 6.96
CA PRO A 205 -13.97 13.69 8.09
C PRO A 205 -13.25 12.49 8.71
N ILE A 206 -13.85 11.32 8.59
CA ILE A 206 -13.33 9.99 8.92
C ILE A 206 -13.98 9.04 7.91
N LEU A 207 -13.20 8.11 7.34
CA LEU A 207 -13.74 7.09 6.45
C LEU A 207 -13.43 5.70 6.99
N GLU A 208 -14.49 4.92 7.25
CA GLU A 208 -14.38 3.54 7.70
C GLU A 208 -14.66 2.57 6.55
N ARG A 209 -13.80 1.56 6.41
CA ARG A 209 -13.94 0.48 5.44
C ARG A 209 -13.64 -0.86 6.09
N THR A 210 -14.44 -1.87 5.78
CA THR A 210 -14.24 -3.24 6.25
C THR A 210 -13.97 -4.15 5.07
N PHE A 211 -12.83 -4.83 5.13
CA PHE A 211 -12.38 -5.80 4.14
C PHE A 211 -12.55 -7.21 4.71
N ASN A 212 -13.01 -8.14 3.89
CA ASN A 212 -12.84 -9.55 4.16
C ASN A 212 -11.38 -9.91 3.90
N TYR A 213 -10.79 -10.77 4.73
CA TYR A 213 -9.45 -11.26 4.49
C TYR A 213 -9.42 -12.78 4.29
N SER A 214 -8.48 -13.23 3.46
CA SER A 214 -8.18 -14.65 3.30
C SER A 214 -6.68 -14.88 3.29
N VAL A 215 -6.24 -16.01 3.86
CA VAL A 215 -4.83 -16.34 4.00
C VAL A 215 -4.47 -17.40 2.97
N ASN A 216 -3.44 -17.13 2.16
CA ASN A 216 -2.88 -18.11 1.26
C ASN A 216 -2.14 -19.19 2.06
N SER A 217 -2.66 -20.42 2.05
CA SER A 217 -2.09 -21.52 2.84
C SER A 217 -0.68 -21.96 2.42
N GLN A 218 -0.20 -21.53 1.25
CA GLN A 218 1.09 -21.91 0.70
C GLN A 218 2.16 -20.85 0.96
N THR A 219 1.79 -19.57 0.92
CA THR A 219 2.74 -18.45 1.06
C THR A 219 2.60 -17.71 2.39
N GLY A 220 1.45 -17.82 3.05
CA GLY A 220 1.11 -17.01 4.24
C GLY A 220 0.64 -15.59 3.91
N ASN A 221 0.63 -15.18 2.64
CA ASN A 221 0.15 -13.87 2.21
C ASN A 221 -1.34 -13.71 2.45
N ILE A 222 -1.78 -12.47 2.61
CA ILE A 222 -3.18 -12.16 2.91
C ILE A 222 -3.78 -11.34 1.79
N ASP A 223 -4.96 -11.75 1.33
CA ASP A 223 -5.74 -10.95 0.40
C ASP A 223 -6.81 -10.19 1.19
N PHE A 224 -6.84 -8.86 1.07
CA PHE A 224 -7.93 -8.02 1.59
C PHE A 224 -8.87 -7.63 0.47
N GLU A 225 -10.14 -7.97 0.63
CA GLU A 225 -11.19 -7.75 -0.36
C GLU A 225 -12.32 -6.89 0.20
N GLY A 226 -12.66 -5.82 -0.52
CA GLY A 226 -13.75 -4.93 -0.12
C GLY A 226 -13.88 -3.74 -1.06
N SER A 227 -14.84 -2.87 -0.76
CA SER A 227 -15.01 -1.61 -1.48
C SER A 227 -13.87 -0.65 -1.13
N TRP A 228 -13.42 0.10 -2.12
CA TRP A 228 -12.30 1.02 -2.00
C TRP A 228 -12.72 2.33 -1.31
N PHE A 229 -13.01 3.37 -2.10
CA PHE A 229 -13.55 4.64 -1.61
C PHE A 229 -15.01 4.87 -2.03
N ASP A 230 -15.48 4.25 -3.11
CA ASP A 230 -16.91 4.21 -3.44
C ASP A 230 -17.64 3.14 -2.61
N ASP A 231 -18.94 3.33 -2.39
CA ASP A 231 -19.71 2.46 -1.50
C ASP A 231 -20.18 1.15 -2.16
N ASP A 232 -20.08 0.95 -3.49
CA ASP A 232 -20.63 -0.27 -4.16
C ASP A 232 -20.22 -0.49 -5.63
N SER A 233 -19.63 0.51 -6.32
CA SER A 233 -19.38 0.42 -7.77
C SER A 233 -18.06 -0.26 -8.13
N SER A 234 -17.10 -0.30 -7.21
CA SER A 234 -15.83 -0.98 -7.41
C SER A 234 -15.33 -1.68 -6.15
N CYS A 235 -14.93 -2.94 -6.30
CA CYS A 235 -14.21 -3.65 -5.24
C CYS A 235 -12.74 -3.77 -5.60
N VAL A 236 -11.89 -3.77 -4.59
CA VAL A 236 -10.48 -4.07 -4.74
C VAL A 236 -10.10 -5.37 -4.04
N ILE A 237 -9.00 -5.95 -4.50
CA ILE A 237 -8.24 -6.93 -3.74
C ILE A 237 -6.83 -6.38 -3.56
N PHE A 238 -6.44 -6.14 -2.32
CA PHE A 238 -5.04 -5.92 -1.96
C PHE A 238 -4.38 -7.25 -1.65
N HIS A 239 -3.28 -7.53 -2.35
CA HIS A 239 -2.41 -8.64 -2.03
C HIS A 239 -1.37 -8.16 -1.03
N MET A 240 -1.46 -8.62 0.22
CA MET A 240 -0.62 -8.19 1.34
C MET A 240 0.48 -9.20 1.63
N SER A 241 1.69 -8.70 1.86
CA SER A 241 2.83 -9.46 2.34
C SER A 241 3.31 -8.94 3.69
N LEU A 242 3.84 -9.87 4.49
CA LEU A 242 4.47 -9.58 5.77
C LEU A 242 5.87 -9.01 5.53
N GLN A 243 6.23 -7.97 6.30
CA GLN A 243 7.56 -7.37 6.24
C GLN A 243 8.60 -8.07 7.14
#